data_AF-A0A136H538-F1
#
_entry.id   AF-A0A136H538-F1
#
_cell.length_a   1.000
_cell.length_b   1.000
_cell.length_c   1.000
_cell.angle_alpha   90.00
_cell.angle_beta   90.00
_cell.angle_gamma   90.00
#
_symmetry.space_group_name_H-M   'P 1'
#
loop_
_entity.id
_entity.type
_entity.pdbx_description
1 polymer ?
#
loop_
_entity_poly.entity_id
_entity_poly.type
_entity_poly.pdbx_seq_one_letter_code
_entity_poly.pdbx_strand_id
1 'polypeptide(L)'
;MISITRTDYAFATLDASIHEWDTIKAIVRYCANNYRDTELLYCIPGPEEHRQDKITSLSEIMEEVWGLPPIKLVYKNDLFLIANCITSTEGKPLSYVNNKLHENLAKQITDLSVYDIFDDNNVRDEQWMLWEFERSIHNTKAWIIKLHAKQIDKAGQPYAQHPLRVHTQLQKMFPEASEDIHHAALLHDVLEDCDITAQDLRERGYSEHTIQIVEAVTKRPNDGLTYKQRIKQLATTGPIGAIQVKLCDLLDNTDPKRLRALPPEKAASLSKRYSSAIEILQSRLTHLD
;
A
#
# COMPACT_ATOMS: atom_id res chain seq x y z
N MET A 1 13.23 -23.39 4.79
CA MET A 1 14.10 -22.75 3.80
C MET A 1 13.31 -21.56 3.31
N ILE A 2 13.86 -20.36 3.46
CA ILE A 2 13.20 -19.14 3.04
C ILE A 2 13.25 -19.02 1.52
N SER A 3 12.21 -18.43 0.93
CA SER A 3 12.23 -18.02 -0.48
C SER A 3 11.77 -16.58 -0.62
N ILE A 4 12.38 -15.87 -1.55
CA ILE A 4 12.04 -14.47 -1.85
C ILE A 4 11.66 -14.41 -3.32
N THR A 5 10.43 -14.00 -3.60
CA THR A 5 9.95 -13.78 -4.97
C THR A 5 9.62 -12.31 -5.15
N ARG A 6 10.29 -11.66 -6.10
CA ARG A 6 10.03 -10.26 -6.44
C ARG A 6 8.61 -10.09 -7.01
N THR A 7 7.95 -8.98 -6.66
CA THR A 7 6.71 -8.55 -7.32
C THR A 7 6.99 -7.49 -8.39
N ASP A 8 5.97 -7.04 -9.12
CA ASP A 8 6.10 -5.97 -10.12
C ASP A 8 6.49 -4.60 -9.51
N TYR A 9 6.49 -4.49 -8.18
CA TYR A 9 6.80 -3.27 -7.43
C TYR A 9 8.12 -3.40 -6.66
N ALA A 10 8.46 -2.38 -5.88
CA ALA A 10 9.54 -2.44 -4.90
C ALA A 10 9.17 -3.30 -3.68
N PHE A 11 8.48 -4.43 -3.90
CA PHE A 11 8.08 -5.40 -2.89
C PHE A 11 8.57 -6.79 -3.32
N ALA A 12 8.70 -7.67 -2.33
CA ALA A 12 8.91 -9.09 -2.56
C ALA A 12 8.04 -9.89 -1.60
N THR A 13 7.66 -11.09 -2.01
CA THR A 13 7.10 -12.07 -1.09
C THR A 13 8.21 -12.80 -0.37
N LEU A 14 8.24 -12.75 0.96
CA LEU A 14 9.15 -13.53 1.80
C LEU A 14 8.38 -14.71 2.39
N ASP A 15 8.61 -15.90 1.84
CA ASP A 15 8.02 -17.14 2.36
C ASP A 15 9.01 -17.79 3.34
N ALA A 16 8.54 -18.06 4.55
CA ALA A 16 9.31 -18.61 5.66
C ALA A 16 8.39 -19.46 6.54
N SER A 17 8.93 -20.54 7.11
CA SER A 17 8.21 -21.30 8.13
C SER A 17 7.97 -20.47 9.39
N ILE A 18 7.00 -20.87 10.23
CA ILE A 18 6.70 -20.20 11.51
C ILE A 18 7.96 -20.01 12.36
N HIS A 19 8.79 -21.05 12.46
CA HIS A 19 10.05 -20.99 13.24
C HIS A 19 11.09 -20.05 12.62
N GLU A 20 11.19 -20.01 11.29
CA GLU A 20 12.06 -19.06 10.60
C GLU A 20 11.57 -17.62 10.83
N TRP A 21 10.26 -17.39 10.78
CA TRP A 21 9.69 -16.06 11.02
C TRP A 21 9.88 -15.57 12.46
N ASP A 22 9.61 -16.42 13.45
CA ASP A 22 9.88 -16.13 14.87
C ASP A 22 11.35 -15.76 15.08
N THR A 23 12.24 -16.44 14.38
CA THR A 23 13.68 -16.18 14.45
C THR A 23 14.04 -14.83 13.83
N ILE A 24 13.50 -14.53 12.64
CA ILE A 24 13.73 -13.25 11.96
C ILE A 24 13.25 -12.10 12.86
N LYS A 25 12.05 -12.20 13.45
CA LYS A 25 11.53 -11.22 14.42
C LYS A 25 12.47 -11.02 15.60
N ALA A 26 12.93 -12.11 16.20
CA ALA A 26 13.84 -12.05 17.34
C ALA A 26 15.16 -11.36 16.99
N ILE A 27 15.70 -11.61 15.80
CA ILE A 27 16.92 -10.95 15.29
C ILE A 27 16.68 -9.45 15.07
N VAL A 28 15.60 -9.07 14.38
CA VAL A 28 15.28 -7.66 14.09
C VAL A 28 15.06 -6.88 15.40
N ARG A 29 14.32 -7.46 16.34
CA ARG A 29 14.12 -6.88 17.68
C ARG A 29 15.43 -6.72 18.46
N TYR A 30 16.33 -7.70 18.37
CA TYR A 30 17.66 -7.56 18.97
C TYR A 30 18.42 -6.40 18.34
N CYS A 31 18.41 -6.28 17.02
CA CYS A 31 19.06 -5.19 16.29
C CYS A 31 18.50 -3.82 16.65
N ALA A 32 17.18 -3.68 16.81
CA ALA A 32 16.54 -2.45 17.26
C ALA A 32 17.04 -2.01 18.65
N ASN A 33 17.15 -2.98 19.57
CA ASN A 33 17.55 -2.73 20.96
C ASN A 33 19.07 -2.53 21.14
N ASN A 34 19.89 -3.08 20.24
CA ASN A 34 21.34 -3.11 20.35
C ASN A 34 22.02 -2.47 19.13
N TYR A 35 21.37 -1.52 18.48
CA TYR A 35 21.79 -0.95 17.20
C TYR A 35 23.29 -0.56 17.17
N ARG A 36 23.75 0.14 18.21
CA ARG A 36 25.15 0.61 18.33
C ARG A 36 26.16 -0.50 18.56
N ASP A 37 25.71 -1.66 18.99
CA ASP A 37 26.55 -2.84 19.23
C ASP A 37 26.53 -3.81 18.04
N THR A 38 25.95 -3.42 16.90
CA THR A 38 25.91 -4.22 15.65
C THR A 38 26.66 -3.52 14.52
N GLU A 39 26.98 -4.23 13.44
CA GLU A 39 27.56 -3.60 12.24
C GLU A 39 26.53 -2.78 11.43
N LEU A 40 25.26 -2.73 11.87
CA LEU A 40 24.19 -2.02 11.16
C LEU A 40 24.43 -0.52 11.03
N LEU A 41 25.24 0.07 11.91
CA LEU A 41 25.59 1.48 11.80
C LEU A 41 26.34 1.82 10.51
N TYR A 42 26.98 0.82 9.87
CA TYR A 42 27.69 0.99 8.60
C TYR A 42 26.88 0.53 7.37
N CYS A 43 25.83 -0.28 7.56
CA CYS A 43 25.14 -0.95 6.45
C CYS A 43 23.78 -0.36 6.09
N ILE A 44 23.17 0.48 6.94
CA ILE A 44 21.86 1.09 6.69
C ILE A 44 22.02 2.43 5.94
N PRO A 45 21.38 2.61 4.77
CA PRO A 45 21.48 3.85 4.01
C PRO A 45 20.66 5.01 4.62
N GLY A 46 21.12 6.24 4.38
CA GLY A 46 20.48 7.49 4.81
C GLY A 46 21.18 8.19 5.99
N PRO A 47 20.62 9.30 6.51
CA PRO A 47 21.20 10.04 7.63
C PRO A 47 21.27 9.20 8.91
N GLU A 48 22.41 9.27 9.61
CA GLU A 48 22.72 8.41 10.78
C GLU A 48 21.67 8.53 11.88
N GLU A 49 21.19 9.74 12.14
CA GLU A 49 20.20 10.08 13.15
C GLU A 49 18.85 9.38 12.97
N HIS A 50 18.54 8.89 11.76
CA HIS A 50 17.29 8.22 11.43
C HIS A 50 17.42 6.70 11.28
N ARG A 51 18.64 6.15 11.24
CA ARG A 51 18.86 4.73 10.95
C ARG A 51 18.32 3.82 12.05
N GLN A 52 18.48 4.21 13.32
CA GLN A 52 17.95 3.45 14.44
C GLN A 52 16.42 3.40 14.41
N ASP A 53 15.77 4.54 14.14
CA ASP A 53 14.31 4.63 14.06
C ASP A 53 13.74 3.70 12.99
N LYS A 54 14.42 3.55 11.84
CA LYS A 54 14.02 2.60 10.79
C LYS A 54 13.93 1.16 11.31
N ILE A 55 14.91 0.72 12.12
CA ILE A 55 14.93 -0.65 12.67
C ILE A 55 13.87 -0.79 13.76
N THR A 56 13.70 0.23 14.61
CA THR A 56 12.66 0.26 15.64
C THR A 56 11.27 0.15 15.01
N SER A 57 10.96 0.98 14.02
CA SER A 57 9.68 0.94 13.29
C SER A 57 9.48 -0.40 12.59
N LEU A 58 10.51 -0.97 11.96
CA LEU A 58 10.42 -2.31 11.37
C LEU A 58 10.09 -3.36 12.44
N SER A 59 10.77 -3.33 13.59
CA SER A 59 10.51 -4.27 14.69
C SER A 59 9.06 -4.17 15.19
N GLU A 60 8.51 -2.96 15.31
CA GLU A 60 7.12 -2.73 15.71
C GLU A 60 6.14 -3.26 14.64
N ILE A 61 6.37 -2.95 13.37
CA ILE A 61 5.55 -3.43 12.24
C ILE A 61 5.53 -4.97 12.21
N MET A 62 6.69 -5.59 12.37
CA MET A 62 6.79 -7.05 12.38
C MET A 62 5.94 -7.66 13.50
N GLU A 63 5.90 -7.04 14.68
CA GLU A 63 5.12 -7.55 15.82
C GLU A 63 3.63 -7.26 15.74
N GLU A 64 3.25 -6.04 15.34
CA GLU A 64 1.86 -5.58 15.39
C GLU A 64 1.09 -5.84 14.10
N VAL A 65 1.76 -5.79 12.95
CA VAL A 65 1.13 -5.82 11.62
C VAL A 65 1.32 -7.16 10.93
N TRP A 66 2.54 -7.68 10.90
CA TRP A 66 2.81 -8.90 10.13
C TRP A 66 2.43 -10.18 10.90
N GLY A 67 2.42 -10.22 12.23
CA GLY A 67 1.88 -11.37 12.97
C GLY A 67 2.55 -12.73 12.62
N LEU A 68 1.85 -13.84 12.92
CA LEU A 68 2.28 -15.22 12.65
C LEU A 68 1.12 -16.05 12.06
N PRO A 69 1.22 -16.59 10.83
CA PRO A 69 2.28 -16.35 9.84
C PRO A 69 2.17 -14.95 9.21
N PRO A 70 3.26 -14.42 8.59
CA PRO A 70 3.28 -13.06 8.07
C PRO A 70 2.25 -12.78 6.98
N ILE A 71 1.84 -11.50 6.89
CA ILE A 71 1.38 -10.94 5.61
C ILE A 71 2.55 -11.09 4.63
N LYS A 72 2.31 -11.78 3.51
CA LYS A 72 3.38 -12.28 2.63
C LYS A 72 4.20 -11.21 1.92
N LEU A 73 3.76 -9.95 1.88
CA LEU A 73 4.40 -8.88 1.11
C LEU A 73 5.31 -8.02 2.00
N VAL A 74 6.58 -7.93 1.62
CA VAL A 74 7.61 -7.15 2.31
C VAL A 74 8.14 -6.08 1.36
N TYR A 75 8.17 -4.82 1.80
CA TYR A 75 8.75 -3.72 1.02
C TYR A 75 10.27 -3.90 0.87
N LYS A 76 10.85 -3.48 -0.25
CA LYS A 76 12.29 -3.64 -0.57
C LYS A 76 13.18 -3.13 0.56
N ASN A 77 12.92 -1.94 1.08
CA ASN A 77 13.75 -1.37 2.15
C ASN A 77 13.62 -2.18 3.45
N ASP A 78 12.42 -2.67 3.77
CA ASP A 78 12.20 -3.54 4.93
C ASP A 78 12.90 -4.89 4.75
N LEU A 79 12.85 -5.47 3.54
CA LEU A 79 13.55 -6.70 3.21
C LEU A 79 15.07 -6.53 3.34
N PHE A 80 15.61 -5.39 2.87
CA PHE A 80 17.03 -5.07 3.00
C PHE A 80 17.42 -4.83 4.45
N LEU A 81 16.57 -4.16 5.23
CA LEU A 81 16.77 -4.00 6.67
C LEU A 81 16.75 -5.36 7.39
N ILE A 82 15.83 -6.25 7.05
CA ILE A 82 15.78 -7.63 7.55
C ILE A 82 17.08 -8.37 7.20
N ALA A 83 17.49 -8.34 5.93
CA ALA A 83 18.71 -9.00 5.46
C ALA A 83 19.96 -8.46 6.18
N ASN A 84 20.05 -7.15 6.36
CA ASN A 84 21.09 -6.50 7.15
C ASN A 84 21.07 -6.94 8.62
N CYS A 85 19.91 -7.01 9.26
CA CYS A 85 19.81 -7.48 10.65
C CYS A 85 20.31 -8.92 10.81
N ILE A 86 19.93 -9.80 9.87
CA ILE A 86 20.33 -11.22 9.89
C ILE A 86 21.84 -11.38 9.68
N THR A 87 22.41 -10.66 8.72
CA THR A 87 23.83 -10.79 8.35
C THR A 87 24.78 -10.04 9.29
N SER A 88 24.39 -8.86 9.79
CA SER A 88 25.23 -8.05 10.72
C SER A 88 25.37 -8.63 12.12
N THR A 89 24.54 -9.62 12.47
CA THR A 89 24.56 -10.31 13.77
C THR A 89 25.33 -11.63 13.72
N GLU A 90 25.89 -12.02 12.57
CA GLU A 90 26.66 -13.25 12.39
C GLU A 90 27.73 -13.41 13.48
N GLY A 91 27.68 -14.53 14.22
CA GLY A 91 28.63 -14.87 15.29
C GLY A 91 28.34 -14.28 16.68
N LYS A 92 27.32 -13.42 16.85
CA LYS A 92 26.90 -12.92 18.17
C LYS A 92 25.90 -13.88 18.84
N PRO A 93 26.10 -14.26 20.11
CA PRO A 93 25.14 -15.11 20.82
C PRO A 93 23.86 -14.32 21.11
N LEU A 94 22.81 -14.60 20.35
CA LEU A 94 21.47 -14.09 20.59
C LEU A 94 20.79 -15.00 21.63
N SER A 95 20.59 -14.52 22.85
CA SER A 95 20.12 -15.31 24.00
C SER A 95 18.78 -16.03 23.82
N TYR A 96 18.03 -15.74 22.75
CA TYR A 96 16.73 -16.32 22.43
C TYR A 96 16.63 -16.91 21.01
N VAL A 97 17.74 -16.99 20.28
CA VAL A 97 17.77 -17.54 18.92
C VAL A 97 18.70 -18.74 18.88
N ASN A 98 18.26 -19.82 18.24
CA ASN A 98 19.11 -20.98 18.02
C ASN A 98 20.25 -20.61 17.05
N ASN A 99 21.51 -20.66 17.52
CA ASN A 99 22.69 -20.28 16.71
C ASN A 99 22.74 -20.99 15.35
N LYS A 100 22.44 -22.29 15.29
CA LYS A 100 22.44 -23.06 14.04
C LYS A 100 21.36 -22.59 13.07
N LEU A 101 20.21 -22.16 13.58
CA LEU A 101 19.12 -21.60 12.77
C LEU A 101 19.48 -20.20 12.25
N HIS A 102 20.11 -19.37 13.08
CA HIS A 102 20.62 -18.05 12.69
C HIS A 102 21.69 -18.15 11.60
N GLU A 103 22.70 -19.00 11.80
CA GLU A 103 23.74 -19.28 10.79
C GLU A 103 23.13 -19.76 9.46
N ASN A 104 22.11 -20.63 9.53
CA ASN A 104 21.42 -21.11 8.34
C ASN A 104 20.62 -19.98 7.65
N LEU A 105 19.94 -19.11 8.39
CA LEU A 105 19.23 -17.97 7.82
C LEU A 105 20.19 -16.96 7.17
N ALA A 106 21.31 -16.66 7.82
CA ALA A 106 22.34 -15.78 7.27
C ALA A 106 22.91 -16.34 5.97
N LYS A 107 23.21 -17.64 5.94
CA LYS A 107 23.63 -18.33 4.73
C LYS A 107 22.58 -18.24 3.63
N GLN A 108 21.31 -18.53 3.94
CA GLN A 108 20.23 -18.46 2.95
C GLN A 108 20.04 -17.05 2.38
N ILE A 109 20.07 -16.00 3.21
CA ILE A 109 19.99 -14.60 2.76
C ILE A 109 21.17 -14.26 1.84
N THR A 110 22.36 -14.74 2.17
CA THR A 110 23.56 -14.55 1.33
C THR A 110 23.43 -15.27 0.00
N ASP A 111 23.01 -16.55 0.02
CA ASP A 111 22.85 -17.39 -1.17
C ASP A 111 21.72 -16.90 -2.09
N LEU A 112 20.69 -16.26 -1.53
CA LEU A 112 19.59 -15.66 -2.29
C LEU A 112 19.98 -14.34 -2.97
N SER A 113 21.16 -13.80 -2.68
CA SER A 113 21.62 -12.49 -3.16
C SER A 113 20.53 -11.43 -3.05
N VAL A 114 19.99 -11.21 -1.84
CA VAL A 114 18.79 -10.36 -1.63
C VAL A 114 18.92 -8.97 -2.26
N TYR A 115 20.12 -8.39 -2.27
CA TYR A 115 20.40 -7.10 -2.91
C TYR A 115 20.32 -7.16 -4.44
N ASP A 116 20.67 -8.30 -5.04
CA ASP A 116 20.60 -8.53 -6.49
C ASP A 116 19.17 -8.87 -6.94
N ILE A 117 18.25 -9.24 -6.04
CA ILE A 117 16.83 -9.47 -6.37
C ILE A 117 16.20 -8.22 -7.01
N PHE A 118 16.65 -7.04 -6.59
CA PHE A 118 16.22 -5.77 -7.17
C PHE A 118 17.27 -5.19 -8.14
N ASP A 119 18.39 -5.88 -8.42
CA ASP A 119 19.46 -5.52 -9.37
C ASP A 119 19.77 -4.01 -9.47
N ASP A 120 20.13 -3.39 -8.35
CA ASP A 120 20.39 -1.94 -8.25
C ASP A 120 21.48 -1.45 -9.22
N ASN A 121 22.37 -2.34 -9.69
CA ASN A 121 23.51 -2.00 -10.55
C ASN A 121 23.18 -1.93 -12.05
N ASN A 122 22.09 -2.55 -12.51
CA ASN A 122 21.60 -2.45 -13.90
C ASN A 122 20.31 -1.64 -14.04
N VAL A 123 19.96 -0.91 -12.99
CA VAL A 123 18.80 -0.04 -12.94
C VAL A 123 19.15 1.24 -13.68
N ARG A 124 18.48 1.45 -14.80
CA ARG A 124 18.58 2.70 -15.57
C ARG A 124 18.26 3.89 -14.65
N ASP A 125 18.84 5.06 -14.88
CA ASP A 125 18.57 6.26 -14.08
C ASP A 125 17.06 6.56 -13.93
N GLU A 126 16.28 6.30 -14.99
CA GLU A 126 14.81 6.40 -15.00
C GLU A 126 14.15 5.43 -14.00
N GLN A 127 14.68 4.20 -13.90
CA GLN A 127 14.21 3.17 -13.00
C GLN A 127 14.63 3.48 -11.54
N TRP A 128 15.82 4.08 -11.34
CA TRP A 128 16.28 4.55 -10.04
C TRP A 128 15.45 5.73 -9.51
N MET A 129 15.16 6.72 -10.36
CA MET A 129 14.25 7.82 -10.04
C MET A 129 12.83 7.31 -9.76
N LEU A 130 12.38 6.31 -10.52
CA LEU A 130 11.14 5.62 -10.21
C LEU A 130 11.22 4.94 -8.84
N TRP A 131 12.36 4.52 -8.31
CA TRP A 131 12.48 3.80 -7.02
C TRP A 131 12.69 4.69 -5.81
N GLU A 132 13.22 5.90 -6.01
CA GLU A 132 13.45 6.90 -4.96
C GLU A 132 12.14 7.37 -4.29
N PHE A 133 11.02 7.35 -5.04
CA PHE A 133 9.71 7.68 -4.48
C PHE A 133 9.12 6.47 -3.75
N GLU A 134 9.24 6.45 -2.43
CA GLU A 134 8.55 5.50 -1.58
C GLU A 134 7.03 5.67 -1.73
N ARG A 135 6.39 4.77 -2.49
CA ARG A 135 4.92 4.72 -2.66
C ARG A 135 4.33 3.77 -1.63
N SER A 136 4.77 3.85 -0.38
CA SER A 136 4.04 3.16 0.68
C SER A 136 2.62 3.73 0.74
N ILE A 137 1.68 2.90 1.21
CA ILE A 137 0.33 3.37 1.52
C ILE A 137 0.37 4.58 2.48
N HIS A 138 1.34 4.61 3.40
CA HIS A 138 1.56 5.75 4.29
C HIS A 138 1.89 7.04 3.52
N ASN A 139 2.83 6.99 2.58
CA ASN A 139 3.21 8.18 1.80
C ASN A 139 2.10 8.64 0.87
N THR A 140 1.35 7.71 0.28
CA THR A 140 0.15 8.06 -0.51
C THR A 140 -0.88 8.77 0.36
N LYS A 141 -1.12 8.29 1.60
CA LYS A 141 -2.00 8.97 2.57
C LYS A 141 -1.49 10.37 2.93
N ALA A 142 -0.20 10.53 3.20
CA ALA A 142 0.38 11.83 3.51
C ALA A 142 0.24 12.81 2.33
N TRP A 143 0.40 12.31 1.09
CA TRP A 143 0.28 13.12 -0.11
C TRP A 143 -1.15 13.56 -0.40
N ILE A 144 -2.13 12.65 -0.36
CA ILE A 144 -3.54 13.02 -0.58
C ILE A 144 -4.07 13.99 0.48
N ILE A 145 -3.57 13.91 1.73
CA ILE A 145 -3.90 14.89 2.77
C ILE A 145 -3.43 16.29 2.37
N LYS A 146 -2.21 16.39 1.82
CA LYS A 146 -1.67 17.66 1.33
C LYS A 146 -2.43 18.19 0.11
N LEU A 147 -2.77 17.31 -0.85
CA LEU A 147 -3.51 17.68 -2.06
C LEU A 147 -4.90 18.26 -1.73
N HIS A 148 -5.64 17.57 -0.86
CA HIS A 148 -6.99 17.96 -0.47
C HIS A 148 -7.03 18.96 0.72
N ALA A 149 -5.89 19.51 1.16
CA ALA A 149 -5.79 20.31 2.38
C ALA A 149 -6.68 21.56 2.39
N LYS A 150 -6.97 22.13 1.21
CA LYS A 150 -7.81 23.33 1.04
C LYS A 150 -9.26 23.01 0.67
N GLN A 151 -9.62 21.73 0.59
CA GLN A 151 -10.93 21.28 0.16
C GLN A 151 -11.82 20.91 1.34
N ILE A 152 -13.09 21.27 1.24
CA ILE A 152 -14.12 20.97 2.23
C ILE A 152 -15.22 20.18 1.53
N ASP A 153 -15.68 19.11 2.19
CA ASP A 153 -16.73 18.26 1.67
C ASP A 153 -18.13 18.90 1.81
N LYS A 154 -19.15 18.23 1.25
CA LYS A 154 -20.54 18.73 1.26
C LYS A 154 -21.14 18.84 2.67
N ALA A 155 -20.52 18.21 3.67
CA ALA A 155 -20.92 18.22 5.07
C ALA A 155 -20.06 19.17 5.93
N GLY A 156 -19.17 19.97 5.30
CA GLY A 156 -18.33 20.93 5.99
C GLY A 156 -17.06 20.35 6.63
N GLN A 157 -16.70 19.10 6.31
CA GLN A 157 -15.52 18.42 6.87
C GLN A 157 -14.32 18.50 5.91
N PRO A 158 -13.06 18.37 6.39
CA PRO A 158 -11.89 18.30 5.51
C PRO A 158 -12.01 17.16 4.50
N TYR A 159 -11.88 17.47 3.21
CA TYR A 159 -12.13 16.49 2.15
C TYR A 159 -11.17 15.29 2.21
N ALA A 160 -9.92 15.50 2.65
CA ALA A 160 -8.93 14.44 2.82
C ALA A 160 -9.42 13.22 3.64
N GLN A 161 -10.42 13.40 4.51
CA GLN A 161 -11.02 12.29 5.24
C GLN A 161 -11.77 11.30 4.34
N HIS A 162 -12.32 11.76 3.20
CA HIS A 162 -13.09 10.90 2.30
C HIS A 162 -12.24 9.80 1.66
N PRO A 163 -11.12 10.07 0.96
CA PRO A 163 -10.28 9.00 0.42
C PRO A 163 -9.74 8.03 1.48
N LEU A 164 -9.47 8.52 2.71
CA LEU A 164 -9.05 7.66 3.83
C LEU A 164 -10.16 6.69 4.28
N ARG A 165 -11.43 7.15 4.31
CA ARG A 165 -12.57 6.28 4.62
C ARG A 165 -12.86 5.30 3.49
N VAL A 166 -12.74 5.72 2.24
CA VAL A 166 -12.86 4.85 1.06
C VAL A 166 -11.80 3.74 1.10
N HIS A 167 -10.54 4.08 1.38
CA HIS A 167 -9.47 3.10 1.58
C HIS A 167 -9.75 2.13 2.74
N THR A 168 -10.25 2.64 3.88
CA THR A 168 -10.65 1.81 5.02
C THR A 168 -11.80 0.86 4.68
N GLN A 169 -12.77 1.32 3.89
CA GLN A 169 -13.90 0.51 3.44
C GLN A 169 -13.44 -0.58 2.46
N LEU A 170 -12.52 -0.25 1.54
CA LEU A 170 -11.92 -1.20 0.61
C LEU A 170 -11.21 -2.33 1.38
N GLN A 171 -10.36 -2.00 2.36
CA GLN A 171 -9.67 -2.99 3.19
C GLN A 171 -10.61 -3.98 3.88
N LYS A 172 -11.79 -3.51 4.31
CA LYS A 172 -12.79 -4.35 4.98
C LYS A 172 -13.56 -5.25 4.02
N MET A 173 -13.89 -4.74 2.84
CA MET A 173 -14.73 -5.45 1.87
C MET A 173 -13.93 -6.39 0.96
N PHE A 174 -12.67 -6.04 0.69
CA PHE A 174 -11.80 -6.72 -0.26
C PHE A 174 -10.42 -6.92 0.38
N PRO A 175 -10.29 -7.83 1.36
CA PRO A 175 -9.02 -8.09 2.05
C PRO A 175 -7.91 -8.60 1.11
N GLU A 176 -8.29 -9.23 -0.01
CA GLU A 176 -7.37 -9.74 -1.04
C GLU A 176 -7.05 -8.69 -2.13
N ALA A 177 -7.48 -7.44 -1.96
CA ALA A 177 -7.19 -6.38 -2.93
C ALA A 177 -5.67 -6.16 -3.05
N SER A 178 -5.20 -6.02 -4.29
CA SER A 178 -3.79 -5.71 -4.53
C SER A 178 -3.44 -4.29 -4.06
N GLU A 179 -2.15 -4.05 -3.85
CA GLU A 179 -1.65 -2.73 -3.46
C GLU A 179 -2.01 -1.63 -4.47
N ASP A 180 -2.08 -1.95 -5.77
CA ASP A 180 -2.58 -1.03 -6.81
C ASP A 180 -3.99 -0.51 -6.52
N ILE A 181 -4.88 -1.40 -6.06
CA ILE A 181 -6.26 -1.04 -5.75
C ILE A 181 -6.29 -0.18 -4.48
N HIS A 182 -5.41 -0.46 -3.52
CA HIS A 182 -5.27 0.39 -2.33
C HIS A 182 -4.77 1.80 -2.67
N HIS A 183 -3.78 1.93 -3.55
CA HIS A 183 -3.34 3.23 -4.05
C HIS A 183 -4.46 3.94 -4.81
N ALA A 184 -5.12 3.23 -5.73
CA ALA A 184 -6.20 3.81 -6.50
C ALA A 184 -7.37 4.28 -5.63
N ALA A 185 -7.72 3.56 -4.56
CA ALA A 185 -8.73 4.01 -3.59
C ALA A 185 -8.35 5.35 -2.91
N LEU A 186 -7.08 5.52 -2.57
CA LEU A 186 -6.61 6.79 -1.99
C LEU A 186 -6.56 7.91 -3.03
N LEU A 187 -6.23 7.59 -4.28
CA LEU A 187 -6.03 8.54 -5.37
C LEU A 187 -7.30 8.84 -6.20
N HIS A 188 -8.42 8.16 -5.94
CA HIS A 188 -9.54 8.09 -6.89
C HIS A 188 -10.10 9.45 -7.36
N ASP A 189 -10.02 10.49 -6.53
CA ASP A 189 -10.51 11.84 -6.85
C ASP A 189 -9.43 12.84 -7.25
N VAL A 190 -8.13 12.48 -7.19
CA VAL A 190 -7.06 13.48 -7.37
C VAL A 190 -7.04 14.06 -8.78
N LEU A 191 -7.44 13.26 -9.78
CA LEU A 191 -7.57 13.72 -11.16
C LEU A 191 -8.79 14.62 -11.38
N GLU A 192 -9.82 14.51 -10.53
CA GLU A 192 -11.02 15.35 -10.61
C GLU A 192 -10.81 16.68 -9.87
N ASP A 193 -10.20 16.63 -8.69
CA ASP A 193 -10.30 17.71 -7.71
C ASP A 193 -8.97 18.40 -7.36
N CYS A 194 -7.82 17.84 -7.72
CA CYS A 194 -6.52 18.28 -7.19
C CYS A 194 -5.53 18.87 -8.20
N ASP A 195 -5.97 19.18 -9.43
CA ASP A 195 -5.08 19.65 -10.52
C ASP A 195 -3.89 18.69 -10.74
N ILE A 196 -4.15 17.39 -10.59
CA ILE A 196 -3.20 16.30 -10.84
C ILE A 196 -3.61 15.62 -12.14
N THR A 197 -2.64 15.29 -12.99
CA THR A 197 -2.84 14.54 -14.22
C THR A 197 -2.41 13.08 -14.06
N ALA A 198 -2.85 12.21 -14.97
CA ALA A 198 -2.35 10.83 -15.04
C ALA A 198 -0.83 10.79 -15.29
N GLN A 199 -0.28 11.80 -15.97
CA GLN A 199 1.16 11.93 -16.18
C GLN A 199 1.89 12.27 -14.88
N ASP A 200 1.33 13.13 -14.02
CA ASP A 200 1.91 13.41 -12.69
C ASP A 200 1.95 12.16 -11.80
N LEU A 201 0.94 11.28 -11.90
CA LEU A 201 0.92 10.00 -11.21
C LEU A 201 2.02 9.07 -11.74
N ARG A 202 2.22 9.02 -13.06
CA ARG A 202 3.28 8.25 -13.71
C ARG A 202 4.66 8.75 -13.32
N GLU A 203 4.87 10.07 -13.29
CA GLU A 203 6.12 10.71 -12.87
C GLU A 203 6.42 10.49 -11.38
N ARG A 204 5.39 10.29 -10.56
CA ARG A 204 5.51 9.85 -9.17
C ARG A 204 5.70 8.35 -9.01
N GLY A 205 5.71 7.62 -10.13
CA GLY A 205 5.99 6.19 -10.19
C GLY A 205 4.83 5.29 -9.78
N TYR A 206 3.59 5.75 -9.78
CA TYR A 206 2.45 4.83 -9.69
C TYR A 206 2.43 3.95 -10.96
N SER A 207 2.07 2.67 -10.82
CA SER A 207 1.98 1.77 -11.97
C SER A 207 0.90 2.20 -12.95
N GLU A 208 1.04 1.75 -14.19
CA GLU A 208 -0.03 1.83 -15.17
C GLU A 208 -1.32 1.18 -14.69
N HIS A 209 -1.24 0.11 -13.89
CA HIS A 209 -2.44 -0.53 -13.35
C HIS A 209 -3.16 0.36 -12.32
N THR A 210 -2.44 0.97 -11.37
CA THR A 210 -3.01 1.98 -10.46
C THR A 210 -3.62 3.12 -11.25
N ILE A 211 -2.89 3.67 -12.24
CA ILE A 211 -3.34 4.81 -13.05
C ILE A 211 -4.60 4.45 -13.85
N GLN A 212 -4.65 3.28 -14.48
CA GLN A 212 -5.83 2.79 -15.21
C GLN A 212 -7.07 2.69 -14.30
N ILE A 213 -6.89 2.22 -13.06
CA ILE A 213 -8.00 2.17 -12.08
C ILE A 213 -8.48 3.58 -11.75
N VAL A 214 -7.56 4.51 -11.44
CA VAL A 214 -7.89 5.90 -11.12
C VAL A 214 -8.59 6.58 -12.31
N GLU A 215 -8.07 6.43 -13.53
CA GLU A 215 -8.69 6.99 -14.73
C GLU A 215 -10.08 6.41 -15.00
N ALA A 216 -10.29 5.12 -14.73
CA ALA A 216 -11.58 4.46 -14.94
C ALA A 216 -12.67 4.96 -13.97
N VAL A 217 -12.30 5.37 -12.76
CA VAL A 217 -13.23 5.95 -11.78
C VAL A 217 -13.37 7.46 -11.88
N THR A 218 -12.45 8.13 -12.60
CA THR A 218 -12.43 9.58 -12.84
C THR A 218 -13.53 9.99 -13.83
N LYS A 219 -14.36 10.95 -13.44
CA LYS A 219 -15.39 11.56 -14.26
C LYS A 219 -14.80 12.63 -15.17
N ARG A 220 -14.84 12.37 -16.48
CA ARG A 220 -14.43 13.35 -17.51
C ARG A 220 -15.63 14.18 -17.98
N PRO A 221 -15.76 15.48 -17.63
CA PRO A 221 -16.98 16.25 -17.91
C PRO A 221 -17.34 16.36 -19.40
N ASN A 222 -16.37 16.19 -20.32
CA ASN A 222 -16.54 16.46 -21.75
C ASN A 222 -16.76 15.20 -22.62
N ASP A 223 -16.96 14.01 -22.05
CA ASP A 223 -17.13 12.77 -22.82
C ASP A 223 -18.59 12.47 -23.25
N GLY A 224 -19.55 13.31 -22.87
CA GLY A 224 -20.96 13.15 -23.21
C GLY A 224 -21.70 12.03 -22.49
N LEU A 225 -21.06 11.31 -21.56
CA LEU A 225 -21.67 10.20 -20.83
C LEU A 225 -22.46 10.66 -19.60
N THR A 226 -23.72 10.23 -19.53
CA THR A 226 -24.52 10.35 -18.30
C THR A 226 -23.92 9.49 -17.17
N TYR A 227 -24.22 9.86 -15.92
CA TYR A 227 -23.79 9.07 -14.75
C TYR A 227 -24.19 7.59 -14.85
N LYS A 228 -25.41 7.30 -15.29
CA LYS A 228 -25.89 5.93 -15.48
C LYS A 228 -25.10 5.18 -16.56
N GLN A 229 -24.75 5.84 -17.67
CA GLN A 229 -23.92 5.24 -18.71
C GLN A 229 -22.52 4.92 -18.20
N ARG A 230 -21.90 5.83 -17.42
CA ARG A 230 -20.58 5.59 -16.82
C ARG A 230 -20.57 4.38 -15.90
N ILE A 231 -21.53 4.28 -14.98
CA ILE A 231 -21.60 3.14 -14.06
C ILE A 231 -21.79 1.82 -14.83
N LYS A 232 -22.64 1.81 -15.86
CA LYS A 232 -22.81 0.64 -16.72
C LYS A 232 -21.52 0.28 -17.45
N GLN A 233 -20.85 1.25 -18.07
CA GLN A 233 -19.59 1.03 -18.77
C GLN A 233 -18.50 0.50 -17.83
N LEU A 234 -18.38 1.07 -16.62
CA LEU A 234 -17.47 0.62 -15.59
C LEU A 234 -17.77 -0.84 -15.18
N ALA A 235 -19.04 -1.17 -14.95
CA ALA A 235 -19.45 -2.53 -14.61
C ALA A 235 -19.19 -3.55 -15.74
N THR A 236 -19.35 -3.15 -17.00
CA THR A 236 -19.18 -4.05 -18.16
C THR A 236 -17.71 -4.23 -18.55
N THR A 237 -16.93 -3.15 -18.57
CA THR A 237 -15.60 -3.13 -19.21
C THR A 237 -14.48 -2.59 -18.31
N GLY A 238 -14.82 -2.06 -17.13
CA GLY A 238 -13.82 -1.53 -16.21
C GLY A 238 -12.99 -2.63 -15.55
N PRO A 239 -11.75 -2.31 -15.12
CA PRO A 239 -10.96 -3.24 -14.33
C PRO A 239 -11.67 -3.50 -12.99
N ILE A 240 -11.51 -4.72 -12.45
CA ILE A 240 -12.18 -5.12 -11.20
C ILE A 240 -11.83 -4.17 -10.05
N GLY A 241 -10.57 -3.74 -9.96
CA GLY A 241 -10.13 -2.73 -9.00
C GLY A 241 -10.93 -1.44 -9.06
N ALA A 242 -11.31 -0.96 -10.25
CA ALA A 242 -12.11 0.27 -10.40
C ALA A 242 -13.55 0.08 -9.96
N ILE A 243 -14.12 -1.11 -10.17
CA ILE A 243 -15.46 -1.47 -9.67
C ILE A 243 -15.44 -1.49 -8.14
N GLN A 244 -14.43 -2.11 -7.53
CA GLN A 244 -14.25 -2.16 -6.06
C GLN A 244 -14.09 -0.75 -5.47
N VAL A 245 -13.19 0.06 -6.03
CA VAL A 245 -12.97 1.46 -5.61
C VAL A 245 -14.25 2.27 -5.74
N LYS A 246 -14.95 2.18 -6.89
CA LYS A 246 -16.17 2.97 -7.09
C LYS A 246 -17.30 2.53 -6.16
N LEU A 247 -17.40 1.24 -5.87
CA LEU A 247 -18.38 0.77 -4.89
C LEU A 247 -18.08 1.33 -3.49
N CYS A 248 -16.83 1.33 -3.05
CA CYS A 248 -16.44 1.89 -1.76
C CYS A 248 -16.68 3.41 -1.67
N ASP A 249 -16.38 4.16 -2.75
CA ASP A 249 -16.73 5.59 -2.88
C ASP A 249 -18.24 5.81 -2.70
N LEU A 250 -19.08 5.07 -3.44
CA LEU A 250 -20.54 5.22 -3.35
C LEU A 250 -21.09 4.83 -1.98
N LEU A 251 -20.51 3.82 -1.32
CA LEU A 251 -20.90 3.44 0.04
C LEU A 251 -20.51 4.53 1.06
N ASP A 252 -19.32 5.13 0.96
CA ASP A 252 -18.96 6.27 1.83
C ASP A 252 -19.87 7.47 1.57
N ASN A 253 -20.23 7.74 0.32
CA ASN A 253 -21.13 8.85 -0.03
C ASN A 253 -22.60 8.62 0.35
N THR A 254 -23.00 7.37 0.60
CA THR A 254 -24.35 7.01 1.05
C THR A 254 -24.40 6.58 2.51
N ASP A 255 -23.31 6.74 3.27
CA ASP A 255 -23.25 6.39 4.68
C ASP A 255 -24.35 7.13 5.47
N PRO A 256 -25.20 6.43 6.25
CA PRO A 256 -26.30 7.06 6.97
C PRO A 256 -25.89 8.13 8.00
N LYS A 257 -24.69 8.05 8.58
CA LYS A 257 -24.18 9.10 9.47
C LYS A 257 -23.83 10.35 8.66
N ARG A 258 -23.23 10.20 7.48
CA ARG A 258 -22.92 11.33 6.58
C ARG A 258 -24.17 11.96 5.98
N LEU A 259 -25.12 11.15 5.50
CA LEU A 259 -26.37 11.65 4.92
C LEU A 259 -27.16 12.50 5.93
N ARG A 260 -27.13 12.17 7.22
CA ARG A 260 -27.77 12.96 8.29
C ARG A 260 -27.14 14.34 8.50
N ALA A 261 -25.89 14.54 8.08
CA ALA A 261 -25.21 15.84 8.14
C ALA A 261 -25.54 16.72 6.92
N LEU A 262 -26.24 16.20 5.91
CA LEU A 262 -26.61 16.93 4.70
C LEU A 262 -28.05 17.45 4.77
N PRO A 263 -28.38 18.52 4.00
CA PRO A 263 -29.77 18.92 3.80
C PRO A 263 -30.64 17.75 3.30
N PRO A 264 -31.88 17.57 3.79
CA PRO A 264 -32.71 16.41 3.48
C PRO A 264 -32.89 16.13 1.98
N GLU A 265 -33.07 17.18 1.17
CA GLU A 265 -33.23 17.07 -0.27
C GLU A 265 -31.96 16.55 -0.96
N LYS A 266 -30.78 17.00 -0.52
CA LYS A 266 -29.48 16.52 -1.02
C LYS A 266 -29.25 15.06 -0.63
N ALA A 267 -29.57 14.70 0.62
CA ALA A 267 -29.46 13.32 1.10
C ALA A 267 -30.36 12.37 0.28
N ALA A 268 -31.63 12.71 0.10
CA ALA A 268 -32.58 11.91 -0.68
C ALA A 268 -32.16 11.77 -2.16
N SER A 269 -31.66 12.86 -2.76
CA SER A 269 -31.15 12.84 -4.14
C SER A 269 -29.93 11.92 -4.29
N LEU A 270 -28.97 11.97 -3.36
CA LEU A 270 -27.78 11.12 -3.37
C LEU A 270 -28.17 9.65 -3.21
N SER A 271 -28.98 9.31 -2.22
CA SER A 271 -29.43 7.93 -1.99
C SER A 271 -30.11 7.38 -3.24
N LYS A 272 -31.09 8.11 -3.79
CA LYS A 272 -31.81 7.65 -5.00
C LYS A 272 -30.89 7.45 -6.19
N ARG A 273 -29.91 8.35 -6.39
CA ARG A 273 -28.97 8.28 -7.52
C ARG A 273 -27.99 7.12 -7.38
N TYR A 274 -27.52 6.85 -6.16
CA TYR A 274 -26.43 5.92 -5.91
C TYR A 274 -26.90 4.49 -5.60
N SER A 275 -28.11 4.27 -5.08
CA SER A 275 -28.64 2.92 -4.84
C SER A 275 -28.58 2.03 -6.08
N SER A 276 -29.10 2.50 -7.23
CA SER A 276 -29.04 1.71 -8.47
C SER A 276 -27.62 1.50 -8.99
N ALA A 277 -26.69 2.41 -8.68
CA ALA A 277 -25.29 2.25 -9.08
C ALA A 277 -24.59 1.19 -8.21
N ILE A 278 -24.83 1.21 -6.91
CA ILE A 278 -24.35 0.22 -5.94
C ILE A 278 -24.82 -1.18 -6.34
N GLU A 279 -26.11 -1.35 -6.64
CA GLU A 279 -26.68 -2.64 -7.08
C GLU A 279 -25.99 -3.19 -8.34
N ILE A 280 -25.75 -2.34 -9.34
CA ILE A 280 -25.08 -2.73 -10.59
C ILE A 280 -23.64 -3.20 -10.32
N LEU A 281 -22.88 -2.44 -9.52
CA LEU A 281 -21.48 -2.77 -9.23
C LEU A 281 -21.37 -4.01 -8.33
N GLN A 282 -22.25 -4.15 -7.33
CA GLN A 282 -22.31 -5.34 -6.47
C GLN A 282 -22.64 -6.59 -7.28
N SER A 283 -23.69 -6.54 -8.11
CA SER A 283 -24.06 -7.66 -8.98
C SER A 283 -22.90 -8.08 -9.87
N ARG A 284 -22.16 -7.10 -10.44
CA ARG A 284 -20.97 -7.40 -11.23
C ARG A 284 -19.92 -8.15 -10.42
N LEU A 285 -19.64 -7.74 -9.19
CA LEU A 285 -18.63 -8.39 -8.34
C LEU A 285 -19.03 -9.80 -7.91
N THR A 286 -20.32 -10.05 -7.65
CA THR A 286 -20.82 -11.39 -7.25
C THR A 286 -20.84 -12.39 -8.42
N HIS A 287 -20.90 -11.93 -9.67
CA HIS A 287 -20.90 -12.80 -10.86
C HIS A 287 -19.49 -13.03 -11.46
N LEU A 288 -18.44 -12.72 -10.71
CA LEU A 288 -17.05 -13.00 -11.09
C LEU A 288 -16.50 -14.29 -10.49
N ASP A 289 -17.18 -14.83 -9.47
CA ASP A 289 -16.95 -16.16 -8.89
C ASP A 289 -17.60 -17.26 -9.75
#